data_AF-A0A662U6T3-F1
#
_entry.id   AF-A0A662U6T3-F1
#
_cell.length_a   1.000
_cell.length_b   1.000
_cell.length_c   1.000
_cell.angle_alpha   90.00
_cell.angle_beta   90.00
_cell.angle_gamma   90.00
#
_symmetry.space_group_name_H-M   'P 1'
#
loop_
_entity.id
_entity.type
_entity.pdbx_description
1 polymer ?
#
loop_
_entity_poly.entity_id
_entity_poly.type
_entity_poly.pdbx_seq_one_letter_code
_entity_poly.pdbx_strand_id
1 'polypeptide(L)' 'QITPWMIGHYLGEFSPTTRIVKHGEPGLRATRSSMYVPLK' A
#
# COMPACT_ATOMS: atom_id res chain seq x y z
N GLN A 1 18.23 -5.22 -7.38
CA GLN A 1 19.09 -6.33 -6.91
C GLN A 1 18.20 -7.52 -6.60
N ILE A 2 18.57 -8.71 -7.06
CA ILE A 2 17.84 -9.96 -6.79
C ILE A 2 18.48 -10.58 -5.56
N THR A 3 17.68 -10.90 -4.54
CA THR A 3 18.17 -11.61 -3.34
C THR A 3 18.04 -13.12 -3.56
N PRO A 4 18.86 -13.95 -2.90
CA PRO A 4 18.81 -15.41 -3.05
C PRO A 4 17.44 -16.02 -2.73
N TRP A 5 16.65 -15.37 -1.88
CA TRP A 5 15.30 -15.77 -1.48
C TRP A 5 14.24 -15.58 -2.58
N MET A 6 14.59 -14.90 -3.67
CA MET A 6 13.71 -14.66 -4.82
C MET A 6 13.88 -15.74 -5.90
N ILE A 7 14.81 -16.69 -5.74
CA ILE A 7 15.10 -17.76 -6.70
C ILE A 7 13.95 -18.79 -6.67
N GLY A 8 13.33 -19.05 -7.83
CA GLY A 8 12.20 -19.98 -7.97
C GLY A 8 10.82 -19.31 -8.00
N HIS A 9 10.76 -18.00 -7.73
CA HIS A 9 9.54 -17.19 -7.83
C HIS A 9 9.49 -16.40 -9.15
N TYR A 10 8.29 -16.13 -9.65
CA TYR A 10 8.13 -15.33 -10.87
C TYR A 10 8.50 -13.86 -10.61
N LEU A 11 9.26 -13.27 -11.53
CA LEU A 11 9.70 -11.87 -11.42
C LEU A 11 8.53 -10.87 -11.28
N GLY A 12 7.35 -11.21 -11.81
CA GLY A 12 6.14 -10.41 -11.68
C GLY A 12 5.65 -10.24 -10.24
N GLU A 13 5.95 -11.18 -9.34
CA GLU A 13 5.52 -11.14 -7.93
C GLU A 13 6.25 -10.05 -7.14
N PHE A 14 7.46 -9.69 -7.57
CA PHE A 14 8.27 -8.66 -6.93
C PHE A 14 8.08 -7.27 -7.55
N SER A 15 7.22 -7.17 -8.57
CA SER A 15 6.92 -5.92 -9.26
C SER A 15 5.45 -5.53 -9.02
N PRO A 16 5.14 -4.83 -7.91
CA PRO A 16 3.78 -4.38 -7.65
C PRO A 16 3.31 -3.47 -8.79
N THR A 17 2.21 -3.84 -9.43
CA THR A 17 1.62 -3.10 -10.57
C THR A 17 0.90 -1.83 -10.13
N THR A 18 0.53 -1.75 -8.85
CA THR A 18 -0.15 -0.61 -8.25
C THR A 18 0.71 0.06 -7.20
N ARG A 19 0.60 1.39 -7.11
CA ARG A 19 1.23 2.16 -6.03
C ARG A 19 0.62 1.79 -4.69
N ILE A 20 1.47 1.62 -3.67
CA ILE A 20 1.03 1.45 -2.28
C ILE A 20 0.28 2.71 -1.85
N VAL A 21 -0.99 2.55 -1.46
CA VAL A 21 -1.81 3.64 -0.93
C VAL A 21 -1.44 3.84 0.53
N LYS A 22 -0.94 5.04 0.85
CA LYS A 22 -0.76 5.49 2.24
C LYS A 22 -1.91 6.43 2.55
N HIS A 23 -2.85 6.00 3.38
CA HIS A 23 -3.88 6.89 3.88
C HIS A 23 -3.25 7.84 4.91
N GLY A 24 -3.48 9.14 4.75
CA GLY A 24 -3.08 10.15 5.72
C GLY A 24 -3.94 10.08 6.99
N GLU A 25 -3.70 11.00 7.92
CA GLU A 25 -4.51 11.11 9.14
C GLU A 25 -5.99 11.33 8.81
N PRO A 26 -6.91 10.63 9.48
CA PRO A 26 -8.34 10.82 9.28
C PRO A 26 -8.72 12.21 9.81
N GLY A 27 -9.12 13.12 8.92
CA GLY A 27 -9.64 14.44 9.28
C GLY A 27 -9.00 15.60 8.52
N LEU A 28 -7.67 15.68 8.43
CA LEU A 28 -6.99 16.78 7.74
C LEU A 28 -6.56 16.35 6.33
N ARG A 29 -7.35 16.76 5.32
CA ARG A 29 -7.16 16.42 3.88
C ARG A 29 -7.53 14.98 3.49
N ALA A 30 -8.37 14.32 4.28
CA ALA A 30 -9.03 13.08 3.86
C ALA A 30 -10.10 13.39 2.79
N THR A 31 -10.04 12.73 1.64
CA THR A 31 -11.15 12.76 0.67
C THR A 31 -12.33 11.94 1.21
N ARG A 32 -13.53 12.08 0.62
CA ARG A 32 -14.75 11.40 1.10
C ARG A 32 -14.60 9.89 1.31
N SER A 33 -13.65 9.24 0.63
CA SER A 33 -13.38 7.79 0.74
C SER A 33 -12.46 7.41 1.90
N SER A 34 -11.82 8.35 2.59
CA SER A 34 -10.87 8.07 3.68
C SER A 34 -11.24 8.76 5.02
N MET A 35 -12.49 9.21 5.16
CA MET A 35 -12.99 9.94 6.34
C MET A 35 -13.65 8.99 7.35
N TYR A 36 -12.90 8.02 7.88
CA TYR A 36 -13.37 7.22 9.02
C TYR A 36 -12.67 7.70 10.31
N VAL A 37 -13.40 8.45 11.14
CA VAL A 37 -13.02 8.79 12.51
C VAL A 37 -13.92 7.98 13.44
N PRO A 38 -13.39 7.01 14.20
CA PRO A 38 -14.18 6.30 15.19
C PRO A 38 -14.52 7.25 16.33
N LEU A 39 -15.76 7.76 16.35
CA LEU A 39 -16.31 8.48 17.49
C LEU A 39 -16.75 7.46 18.55
N LYS A 40 -16.25 7.62 19.78
CA LYS A 40 -16.73 6.89 20.95
C LYS A 40 -17.93 7.58 21.57
#